data_AF-A0A934S539-F1
#
_entry.id   AF-A0A934S539-F1
#
_cell.length_a   1.000
_cell.length_b   1.000
_cell.length_c   1.000
_cell.angle_alpha   90.00
_cell.angle_beta   90.00
_cell.angle_gamma   90.00
#
_symmetry.space_group_name_H-M   'P 1'
#
loop_
_entity.id
_entity.type
_entity.pdbx_description
1 polymer ?
#
loop_
_entity_poly.entity_id
_entity_poly.type
_entity_poly.pdbx_seq_one_letter_code
_entity_poly.pdbx_strand_id
1 'polypeptide(L)'
;MTFFLLWCVVGVLVGVVFASFFEWTLHKYVMHRPVGKFRYAFHAHAVVHHQVFKADHTYHLHDEKDKGTIPMAWWNGPVLVAIGVAPFALLSWLIGEWSFALGGLIAFAGYYGTYEYIHWCMHLPKARRVEKPWWFRRLNGHHLLHHRYMHKNFNVVFPLADLFLGTLMLRAKTKFAQATGPSVPNVQPLGV
;
A
#
# COMPACT_ATOMS: atom_id res chain seq x y z
N MET A 1 8.24 18.70 27.99
CA MET A 1 8.19 17.25 27.67
C MET A 1 6.78 16.79 27.29
N THR A 2 5.75 17.06 28.10
CA THR A 2 4.35 16.65 27.81
C THR A 2 3.79 17.22 26.50
N PHE A 3 3.96 18.52 26.24
CA PHE A 3 3.52 19.15 24.99
C PHE A 3 4.21 18.58 23.74
N PHE A 4 5.52 18.33 23.82
CA PHE A 4 6.28 17.70 22.74
C PHE A 4 5.73 16.30 22.41
N LEU A 5 5.48 15.47 23.43
CA LEU A 5 4.94 14.13 23.22
C LEU A 5 3.51 14.18 22.66
N LEU A 6 2.68 15.11 23.15
CA LEU A 6 1.33 15.31 22.65
C LEU A 6 1.33 15.61 21.14
N TRP A 7 2.07 16.62 20.71
CA TRP A 7 2.14 17.01 19.30
C TRP A 7 2.77 15.93 18.41
N CYS A 8 3.76 15.19 18.92
CA CYS A 8 4.31 14.03 18.22
C CYS A 8 3.25 12.94 18.02
N VAL A 9 2.47 12.59 19.05
CA VAL A 9 1.37 11.61 18.93
C VAL A 9 0.31 12.09 17.95
N VAL A 10 -0.08 13.37 18.02
CA VAL A 10 -1.03 13.96 17.06
C VAL A 10 -0.49 13.87 15.64
N GLY A 11 0.79 14.20 15.44
CA GLY A 11 1.49 14.05 14.15
C GLY A 11 1.47 12.61 13.64
N VAL A 12 1.67 11.62 14.52
CA VAL A 12 1.60 10.21 14.15
C VAL A 12 0.19 9.81 13.70
N LEU A 13 -0.84 10.14 14.49
CA LEU A 13 -2.22 9.77 14.20
C LEU A 13 -2.72 10.40 12.89
N VAL A 14 -2.46 11.70 12.70
CA VAL A 14 -2.78 12.41 11.45
C VAL A 14 -1.95 11.84 10.30
N GLY A 15 -0.68 11.54 10.54
CA GLY A 15 0.25 10.93 9.58
C GLY A 15 -0.23 9.61 9.02
N VAL A 16 -0.74 8.69 9.85
CA VAL A 16 -1.26 7.38 9.39
C VAL A 16 -2.49 7.55 8.50
N VAL A 17 -3.42 8.44 8.88
CA VAL A 17 -4.60 8.75 8.05
C VAL A 17 -4.18 9.36 6.73
N PHE A 18 -3.31 10.37 6.76
CA PHE A 18 -2.77 11.01 5.56
C PHE A 18 -2.06 10.01 4.65
N ALA A 19 -1.23 9.11 5.21
CA ALA A 19 -0.50 8.11 4.44
C ALA A 19 -1.43 7.16 3.67
N SER A 20 -2.58 6.78 4.24
CA SER A 20 -3.59 6.01 3.51
C SER A 20 -4.12 6.75 2.28
N PHE A 21 -4.48 8.03 2.41
CA PHE A 21 -4.95 8.83 1.27
C PHE A 21 -3.82 9.13 0.27
N PHE A 22 -2.60 9.31 0.74
CA PHE A 22 -1.43 9.50 -0.10
C PHE A 22 -1.14 8.24 -0.94
N GLU A 23 -1.06 7.07 -0.29
CA GLU A 23 -0.87 5.78 -0.96
C GLU A 23 -1.93 5.57 -2.03
N TRP A 24 -3.20 5.77 -1.68
CA TRP A 24 -4.31 5.62 -2.63
C TRP A 24 -4.16 6.57 -3.83
N THR A 25 -3.76 7.82 -3.59
CA THR A 25 -3.59 8.84 -4.64
C THR A 25 -2.44 8.46 -5.57
N LEU A 26 -1.28 8.11 -5.00
CA LEU A 26 -0.11 7.66 -5.74
C LEU A 26 -0.46 6.42 -6.58
N HIS A 27 -1.06 5.42 -5.94
CA HIS A 27 -1.36 4.16 -6.57
C HIS A 27 -2.38 4.33 -7.71
N LYS A 28 -3.48 5.05 -7.49
CA LYS A 28 -4.53 5.25 -8.49
C LYS A 28 -4.11 6.18 -9.64
N TYR A 29 -3.48 7.32 -9.33
CA TYR A 29 -3.27 8.38 -10.33
C TYR A 29 -1.86 8.42 -10.90
N VAL A 30 -0.88 7.77 -10.27
CA VAL A 30 0.52 7.80 -10.72
C VAL A 30 1.01 6.40 -11.14
N MET A 31 0.59 5.36 -10.43
CA MET A 31 0.99 3.97 -10.72
C MET A 31 0.01 3.24 -11.65
N HIS A 32 -1.28 3.59 -11.63
CA HIS A 32 -2.29 3.06 -12.57
C HIS A 32 -2.62 3.98 -13.74
N ARG A 33 -2.06 5.20 -13.76
CA ARG A 33 -2.28 6.15 -14.85
C ARG A 33 -0.99 6.87 -15.24
N PRO A 34 -0.72 7.07 -16.53
CA PRO A 34 0.38 7.91 -16.97
C PRO A 34 0.16 9.38 -16.58
N VAL A 35 1.19 10.05 -16.03
CA VAL A 35 1.12 11.46 -15.60
C VAL A 35 1.96 12.33 -16.52
N GLY A 36 1.34 13.12 -17.41
CA GLY A 36 2.07 14.00 -18.33
C GLY A 36 3.06 13.21 -19.20
N LYS A 37 4.37 13.48 -19.08
CA LYS A 37 5.46 12.69 -19.70
C LYS A 37 6.11 11.69 -18.74
N PHE A 38 5.78 11.74 -17.45
CA PHE A 38 6.30 10.79 -16.47
C PHE A 38 5.60 9.44 -16.64
N ARG A 39 6.40 8.40 -16.92
CA ARG A 39 5.93 7.03 -17.20
C ARG A 39 6.51 5.97 -16.26
N TYR A 40 7.51 6.32 -15.47
CA TYR A 40 8.26 5.36 -14.64
C TYR A 40 7.34 4.55 -13.70
N ALA A 41 6.57 5.22 -12.84
CA ALA A 41 5.72 4.54 -11.86
C ALA A 41 4.62 3.71 -12.53
N PHE A 42 3.98 4.25 -13.57
CA PHE A 42 2.97 3.54 -14.35
C PHE A 42 3.54 2.28 -15.01
N HIS A 43 4.71 2.39 -15.64
CA HIS A 43 5.34 1.26 -16.30
C HIS A 43 5.80 0.20 -15.30
N ALA A 44 6.48 0.60 -14.22
CA ALA A 44 6.93 -0.34 -13.20
C ALA A 44 5.77 -1.09 -12.55
N HIS A 45 4.65 -0.41 -12.30
CA HIS A 45 3.52 -0.98 -11.58
C HIS A 45 2.45 -1.60 -12.49
N ALA A 46 1.69 -0.79 -13.23
CA ALA A 46 0.56 -1.28 -14.02
C ALA A 46 0.98 -2.13 -15.22
N VAL A 47 2.18 -1.89 -15.78
CA VAL A 47 2.68 -2.69 -16.91
C VAL A 47 3.48 -3.89 -16.41
N VAL A 48 4.57 -3.70 -15.66
CA VAL A 48 5.46 -4.81 -15.28
C VAL A 48 4.88 -5.63 -14.13
N HIS A 49 4.65 -5.02 -12.95
CA HIS A 49 4.22 -5.75 -11.75
C HIS A 49 2.90 -6.51 -11.98
N HIS A 50 1.87 -5.86 -12.54
CA HIS A 50 0.57 -6.50 -12.82
C HIS A 50 0.58 -7.48 -14.00
N GLN A 51 1.58 -7.45 -14.88
CA GLN A 51 1.75 -8.50 -15.90
C GLN A 51 2.38 -9.76 -15.33
N VAL A 52 3.36 -9.61 -14.44
CA VAL A 52 4.08 -10.71 -13.80
C VAL A 52 3.20 -11.36 -12.73
N PHE A 53 2.64 -10.56 -11.82
CA PHE A 53 1.77 -11.03 -10.76
C PHE A 53 0.33 -10.71 -11.16
N LYS A 54 -0.46 -11.75 -11.49
CA LYS A 54 -1.90 -11.60 -11.72
C LYS A 54 -2.67 -12.11 -10.51
N ALA A 55 -3.99 -12.15 -10.59
CA ALA A 55 -4.82 -12.66 -9.49
C ALA A 55 -4.93 -14.20 -9.44
N ASP A 56 -4.29 -14.92 -10.37
CA ASP A 56 -4.34 -16.38 -10.48
C ASP A 56 -3.14 -17.07 -9.83
N HIS A 57 -2.78 -18.27 -10.28
CA HIS A 57 -1.61 -18.99 -9.79
C HIS A 57 -0.31 -18.18 -9.89
N THR A 58 -0.22 -17.16 -10.75
CA THR A 58 0.95 -16.27 -10.90
C THR A 58 1.03 -15.14 -9.86
N TYR A 59 0.06 -15.02 -8.94
CA TYR A 59 0.06 -13.98 -7.91
C TYR A 59 1.30 -14.00 -7.00
N HIS A 60 1.87 -15.18 -6.77
CA HIS A 60 3.11 -15.33 -6.02
C HIS A 60 4.31 -15.43 -6.96
N LEU A 61 5.49 -15.07 -6.48
CA LEU A 61 6.74 -15.22 -7.19
C LEU A 61 7.01 -16.69 -7.53
N HIS A 62 7.24 -16.96 -8.83
CA HIS A 62 7.66 -18.26 -9.34
C HIS A 62 9.10 -18.27 -9.84
N ASP A 63 9.51 -17.21 -10.56
CA ASP A 63 10.85 -17.06 -11.12
C ASP A 63 11.63 -16.01 -10.30
N GLU A 64 12.79 -16.39 -9.76
CA GLU A 64 13.62 -15.50 -8.93
C GLU A 64 14.06 -14.23 -9.68
N LYS A 65 14.11 -14.24 -11.02
CA LYS A 65 14.45 -13.05 -11.81
C LYS A 65 13.43 -11.91 -11.63
N ASP A 66 12.18 -12.24 -11.36
CA ASP A 66 11.07 -11.28 -11.27
C ASP A 66 10.93 -10.66 -9.88
N LYS A 67 11.72 -11.15 -8.91
CA LYS A 67 11.69 -10.72 -7.51
C LYS A 67 11.92 -9.22 -7.33
N GLY A 68 12.76 -8.63 -8.18
CA GLY A 68 13.05 -7.20 -8.17
C GLY A 68 11.87 -6.32 -8.64
N THR A 69 10.81 -6.92 -9.17
CA THR A 69 9.59 -6.22 -9.63
C THR A 69 8.49 -6.16 -8.56
N ILE A 70 8.72 -6.77 -7.39
CA ILE A 70 7.82 -6.67 -6.24
C ILE A 70 8.00 -5.31 -5.53
N PRO A 71 9.21 -4.96 -5.02
CA PRO A 71 9.38 -3.73 -4.27
C PRO A 71 9.50 -2.53 -5.20
N MET A 72 9.29 -1.35 -4.64
CA MET A 72 9.69 -0.13 -5.29
C MET A 72 11.22 -0.05 -5.39
N ALA A 73 11.73 0.72 -6.36
CA ALA A 73 13.17 1.01 -6.40
C ALA A 73 13.58 1.72 -5.10
N TRP A 74 14.77 1.41 -4.59
CA TRP A 74 15.22 1.85 -3.25
C TRP A 74 15.13 3.38 -3.04
N TRP A 75 15.31 4.17 -4.10
CA TRP A 75 15.27 5.63 -4.05
C TRP A 75 13.84 6.19 -3.93
N ASN A 76 12.81 5.41 -4.27
CA ASN A 76 11.41 5.83 -4.11
C ASN A 76 11.09 6.08 -2.63
N GLY A 77 11.65 5.30 -1.70
CA GLY A 77 11.41 5.46 -0.27
C GLY A 77 11.78 6.86 0.23
N PRO A 78 13.05 7.29 0.15
CA PRO A 78 13.46 8.63 0.53
C PRO A 78 12.65 9.74 -0.16
N VAL A 79 12.37 9.60 -1.46
CA VAL A 79 11.62 10.60 -2.23
C VAL A 79 10.17 10.70 -1.75
N LEU A 80 9.46 9.58 -1.63
CA LEU A 80 8.06 9.56 -1.21
C LEU A 80 7.92 10.01 0.24
N VAL A 81 8.84 9.60 1.13
CA VAL A 81 8.86 10.09 2.52
C VAL A 81 9.07 11.59 2.58
N ALA A 82 10.02 12.14 1.81
CA ALA A 82 10.24 13.59 1.76
C ALA A 82 8.98 14.34 1.27
N ILE A 83 8.35 13.85 0.20
CA ILE A 83 7.10 14.44 -0.35
C ILE A 83 5.98 14.35 0.69
N GLY A 84 5.80 13.20 1.34
CA GLY A 84 4.74 12.95 2.32
C GLY A 84 4.89 13.76 3.60
N VAL A 85 6.13 14.06 4.02
CA VAL A 85 6.43 14.84 5.22
C VAL A 85 6.37 16.34 4.96
N ALA A 86 6.52 16.81 3.71
CA ALA A 86 6.51 18.23 3.39
C ALA A 86 5.28 19.01 3.91
N PRO A 87 4.04 18.49 3.82
CA PRO A 87 2.87 19.15 4.43
C PRO A 87 2.98 19.27 5.96
N PHE A 88 3.56 18.27 6.63
CA PHE A 88 3.74 18.29 8.08
C PHE A 88 4.80 19.29 8.51
N ALA A 89 5.89 19.41 7.74
CA ALA A 89 6.91 20.43 7.97
C ALA A 89 6.34 21.85 7.79
N LEU A 90 5.56 22.07 6.73
CA LEU A 90 4.89 23.35 6.49
C LEU A 90 3.92 23.69 7.63
N LEU A 91 3.06 22.76 8.03
CA LEU A 91 2.12 22.96 9.13
C LEU A 91 2.86 23.21 10.44
N SER A 92 3.94 22.47 10.71
CA SER A 92 4.77 22.66 11.91
C SER A 92 5.39 24.05 11.96
N TRP A 93 5.85 24.56 10.82
CA TRP A 93 6.36 25.93 10.71
C TRP A 93 5.26 26.97 10.99
N LEU A 94 4.04 26.76 10.48
CA LEU A 94 2.91 27.68 10.69
C LEU A 94 2.41 27.69 12.15
N ILE A 95 2.40 26.54 12.82
CA ILE A 95 1.89 26.42 14.21
C ILE A 95 3.00 26.59 15.27
N GLY A 96 4.27 26.58 14.87
CA GLY A 96 5.42 26.68 15.77
C GLY A 96 5.80 25.39 16.50
N GLU A 97 5.29 24.22 16.07
CA GLU A 97 5.43 22.94 16.80
C GLU A 97 6.09 21.85 15.94
N TRP A 98 7.41 21.83 15.91
CA TRP A 98 8.20 20.88 15.11
C TRP A 98 8.08 19.41 15.53
N SER A 99 7.59 19.15 16.73
CA SER A 99 7.29 17.78 17.19
C SER A 99 6.14 17.14 16.39
N PHE A 100 5.23 17.95 15.81
CA PHE A 100 4.20 17.48 14.88
C PHE A 100 4.82 16.91 13.58
N ALA A 101 5.80 17.61 12.99
CA ALA A 101 6.55 17.12 11.84
C ALA A 101 7.31 15.83 12.14
N LEU A 102 7.91 15.72 13.33
CA LEU A 102 8.57 14.49 13.76
C LEU A 102 7.58 13.32 13.82
N GLY A 103 6.38 13.54 14.37
CA GLY A 103 5.32 12.55 14.37
C GLY A 103 4.88 12.13 12.97
N GLY A 104 4.70 13.11 12.07
CA GLY A 104 4.38 12.86 10.66
C GLY A 104 5.47 12.06 9.95
N LEU A 105 6.75 12.37 10.20
CA LEU A 105 7.89 11.61 9.67
C LEU A 105 7.89 10.17 10.15
N ILE A 106 7.70 9.93 11.45
CA ILE A 106 7.61 8.58 12.02
C ILE A 106 6.48 7.80 11.37
N ALA A 107 5.29 8.41 11.26
CA ALA A 107 4.14 7.77 10.64
C ALA A 107 4.40 7.42 9.18
N PHE A 108 4.90 8.36 8.38
CA PHE A 108 5.03 8.17 6.94
C PHE A 108 6.17 7.21 6.58
N ALA A 109 7.31 7.30 7.25
CA ALA A 109 8.41 6.35 7.09
C ALA A 109 8.01 4.94 7.55
N GLY A 110 7.32 4.84 8.69
CA GLY A 110 6.80 3.56 9.20
C GLY A 110 5.74 2.96 8.27
N TYR A 111 4.86 3.79 7.70
CA TYR A 111 3.84 3.36 6.75
C TYR A 111 4.46 2.87 5.45
N TYR A 112 5.42 3.60 4.86
CA TYR A 112 6.15 3.18 3.67
C TYR A 112 6.89 1.84 3.89
N GLY A 113 7.60 1.71 5.01
CA GLY A 113 8.29 0.46 5.35
C GLY A 113 7.30 -0.70 5.54
N THR A 114 6.15 -0.44 6.16
CA THR A 114 5.07 -1.42 6.31
C THR A 114 4.51 -1.82 4.95
N TYR A 115 4.23 -0.85 4.07
CA TYR A 115 3.76 -1.07 2.70
C TYR A 115 4.68 -2.02 1.95
N GLU A 116 5.96 -1.68 1.83
CA GLU A 116 6.94 -2.49 1.10
C GLU A 116 7.05 -3.89 1.72
N TYR A 117 7.10 -3.99 3.04
CA TYR A 117 7.28 -5.26 3.72
C TYR A 117 6.08 -6.20 3.58
N ILE A 118 4.85 -5.71 3.80
CA ILE A 118 3.67 -6.57 3.70
C ILE A 118 3.36 -6.90 2.24
N HIS A 119 3.53 -5.96 1.30
CA HIS A 119 3.37 -6.20 -0.14
C HIS A 119 4.35 -7.27 -0.62
N TRP A 120 5.61 -7.17 -0.19
CA TRP A 120 6.61 -8.21 -0.42
C TRP A 120 6.19 -9.57 0.15
N CYS A 121 5.68 -9.61 1.37
CA CYS A 121 5.21 -10.87 1.98
C CYS A 121 3.97 -11.44 1.29
N MET A 122 3.13 -10.61 0.67
CA MET A 122 1.96 -11.03 -0.12
C MET A 122 2.38 -11.75 -1.39
N HIS A 123 3.39 -11.23 -2.12
CA HIS A 123 3.88 -11.82 -3.37
C HIS A 123 4.96 -12.90 -3.17
N LEU A 124 5.68 -12.89 -2.05
CA LEU A 124 6.69 -13.91 -1.71
C LEU A 124 6.40 -14.51 -0.32
N PRO A 125 5.34 -15.32 -0.17
CA PRO A 125 5.00 -15.93 1.11
C PRO A 125 6.10 -16.91 1.58
N LYS A 126 6.50 -16.82 2.85
CA LYS A 126 7.50 -17.73 3.46
C LYS A 126 7.08 -18.24 4.84
N ALA A 127 5.77 -18.32 5.10
CA ALA A 127 5.19 -18.73 6.38
C ALA A 127 5.67 -17.86 7.57
N ARG A 128 5.98 -16.59 7.30
CA ARG A 128 6.48 -15.63 8.30
C ARG A 128 5.39 -15.35 9.34
N ARG A 129 5.78 -14.93 10.54
CA ARG A 129 4.83 -14.60 11.62
C ARG A 129 3.80 -13.54 11.19
N VAL A 130 4.22 -12.54 10.40
CA VAL A 130 3.34 -11.49 9.87
C VAL A 130 2.26 -12.01 8.94
N GLU A 131 2.46 -13.16 8.30
CA GLU A 131 1.54 -13.71 7.29
C GLU A 131 0.36 -14.49 7.91
N LYS A 132 0.44 -14.80 9.22
CA LYS A 132 -0.50 -15.67 9.92
C LYS A 132 -1.76 -14.98 10.43
N PRO A 133 -1.70 -13.76 11.00
CA PRO A 133 -2.87 -13.09 11.56
C PRO A 133 -3.96 -12.81 10.53
N TRP A 134 -5.20 -12.69 11.01
CA TRP A 134 -6.37 -12.42 10.19
C TRP A 134 -6.27 -11.10 9.40
N TRP A 135 -5.65 -10.07 9.98
CA TRP A 135 -5.52 -8.76 9.35
C TRP A 135 -4.62 -8.82 8.10
N PHE A 136 -3.50 -9.55 8.16
CA PHE A 136 -2.62 -9.72 7.01
C PHE A 136 -3.33 -10.47 5.90
N ARG A 137 -4.01 -11.57 6.24
CA ARG A 137 -4.80 -12.34 5.28
C ARG A 137 -5.86 -11.47 4.63
N ARG A 138 -6.52 -10.61 5.41
CA ARG A 138 -7.54 -9.69 4.88
C ARG A 138 -6.98 -8.69 3.89
N LEU A 139 -5.82 -8.09 4.19
CA LEU A 139 -5.11 -7.19 3.29
C LEU A 139 -4.57 -7.91 2.06
N ASN A 140 -4.07 -9.14 2.22
CA ASN A 140 -3.62 -9.95 1.09
C ASN A 140 -4.78 -10.29 0.14
N GLY A 141 -5.97 -10.61 0.67
CA GLY A 141 -7.18 -10.75 -0.14
C GLY A 141 -7.64 -9.45 -0.80
N HIS A 142 -7.51 -8.33 -0.10
CA HIS A 142 -7.80 -7.00 -0.64
C HIS A 142 -6.89 -6.66 -1.82
N HIS A 143 -5.59 -6.90 -1.69
CA HIS A 143 -4.59 -6.72 -2.75
C HIS A 143 -4.75 -7.73 -3.90
N LEU A 144 -5.11 -8.98 -3.62
CA LEU A 144 -5.45 -9.95 -4.66
C LEU A 144 -6.63 -9.50 -5.51
N LEU A 145 -7.66 -8.91 -4.89
CA LEU A 145 -8.78 -8.32 -5.60
C LEU A 145 -8.35 -7.10 -6.42
N HIS A 146 -7.37 -6.32 -5.96
CA HIS A 146 -6.77 -5.24 -6.74
C HIS A 146 -6.12 -5.77 -8.02
N HIS A 147 -5.32 -6.83 -7.93
CA HIS A 147 -4.73 -7.55 -9.08
C HIS A 147 -5.78 -8.08 -10.07
N ARG A 148 -6.99 -8.41 -9.59
CA ARG A 148 -8.11 -8.82 -10.46
C ARG A 148 -8.86 -7.63 -11.06
N TYR A 149 -9.08 -6.58 -10.26
CA TYR A 149 -9.87 -5.40 -10.58
C TYR A 149 -9.02 -4.16 -10.31
N MET A 150 -8.09 -3.85 -11.22
CA MET A 150 -7.04 -2.82 -11.06
C MET A 150 -7.56 -1.38 -10.83
N HIS A 151 -8.87 -1.17 -10.84
CA HIS A 151 -9.55 0.09 -10.53
C HIS A 151 -10.18 0.12 -9.11
N LYS A 152 -9.91 -0.89 -8.28
CA LYS A 152 -10.41 -1.07 -6.91
C LYS A 152 -9.25 -1.39 -5.97
N ASN A 153 -9.44 -1.20 -4.67
CA ASN A 153 -8.52 -1.65 -3.63
C ASN A 153 -7.07 -1.10 -3.77
N PHE A 154 -6.91 0.21 -3.86
CA PHE A 154 -5.60 0.84 -4.05
C PHE A 154 -4.74 0.89 -2.78
N ASN A 155 -5.31 0.79 -1.58
CA ASN A 155 -4.50 0.69 -0.38
C ASN A 155 -4.08 -0.76 -0.13
N VAL A 156 -2.81 -0.97 0.23
CA VAL A 156 -2.24 -2.24 0.66
C VAL A 156 -2.16 -2.31 2.18
N VAL A 157 -1.83 -1.21 2.86
CA VAL A 157 -1.61 -1.19 4.33
C VAL A 157 -2.90 -0.90 5.09
N PHE A 158 -3.50 0.27 4.87
CA PHE A 158 -4.70 0.69 5.60
C PHE A 158 -5.76 1.18 4.61
N PRO A 159 -6.82 0.41 4.33
CA PRO A 159 -7.81 0.70 3.29
C PRO A 159 -8.84 1.76 3.67
N LEU A 160 -8.40 2.81 4.35
CA LEU A 160 -9.24 3.94 4.76
C LEU A 160 -9.67 4.74 3.53
N ALA A 161 -8.73 5.14 2.68
CA ALA A 161 -9.07 5.90 1.47
C ALA A 161 -9.92 5.07 0.49
N ASP A 162 -9.66 3.77 0.35
CA ASP A 162 -10.55 2.88 -0.41
C ASP A 162 -11.99 2.89 0.09
N LEU A 163 -12.19 2.87 1.41
CA LEU A 163 -13.51 2.94 2.03
C LEU A 163 -14.19 4.28 1.74
N PHE A 164 -13.52 5.39 2.02
CA PHE A 164 -14.10 6.72 1.88
C PHE A 164 -14.32 7.15 0.42
N LEU A 165 -13.51 6.64 -0.51
CA LEU A 165 -13.52 7.05 -1.93
C LEU A 165 -14.21 6.02 -2.83
N GLY A 166 -14.89 5.01 -2.26
CA GLY A 166 -15.74 4.07 -3.00
C GLY A 166 -14.98 3.09 -3.89
N THR A 167 -13.72 2.79 -3.58
CA THR A 167 -12.89 1.82 -4.30
C THR A 167 -12.68 0.52 -3.54
N LEU A 168 -13.18 0.43 -2.31
CA LEU A 168 -13.19 -0.80 -1.51
C LEU A 168 -14.07 -1.90 -2.15
N MET A 169 -13.49 -3.08 -2.32
CA MET A 169 -14.12 -4.30 -2.78
C MET A 169 -13.73 -5.45 -1.85
N LEU A 170 -14.73 -6.10 -1.26
CA LEU A 170 -14.50 -7.16 -0.27
C LEU A 170 -14.58 -8.57 -0.86
N ARG A 171 -15.25 -8.71 -2.01
CA ARG A 171 -15.52 -9.97 -2.72
C ARG A 171 -15.49 -9.70 -4.22
N ALA A 172 -15.03 -10.69 -4.99
CA ALA A 172 -15.11 -10.64 -6.44
C ALA A 172 -16.56 -10.67 -6.92
N LYS A 173 -16.82 -10.07 -8.10
CA LYS A 173 -18.15 -10.08 -8.74
C LYS A 173 -18.44 -11.39 -9.47
N THR A 174 -17.41 -12.05 -9.95
CA THR A 174 -17.50 -13.29 -10.73
C THR A 174 -16.47 -14.27 -10.22
N LYS A 175 -16.72 -15.57 -10.40
CA LYS A 175 -15.70 -16.58 -10.16
C LYS A 175 -14.50 -16.34 -11.08
N PHE A 176 -13.30 -16.56 -10.58
CA PHE A 176 -12.06 -16.49 -11.35
C PHE A 176 -11.06 -17.51 -10.83
N ALA A 177 -10.06 -17.87 -11.63
CA ALA A 177 -8.93 -18.66 -11.15
C ALA A 177 -8.16 -17.79 -10.15
N GLN A 178 -8.43 -17.96 -8.85
CA GLN A 178 -7.79 -17.20 -7.78
C GLN A 178 -6.55 -17.92 -7.29
N ALA A 179 -5.49 -17.16 -6.95
CA ALA A 179 -4.38 -17.66 -6.14
C ALA A 179 -4.87 -18.36 -4.85
N THR A 180 -4.18 -19.43 -4.47
CA THR A 180 -4.43 -20.18 -3.23
C THR A 180 -3.17 -20.24 -2.38
N GLY A 181 -3.32 -20.27 -1.07
CA GLY A 181 -2.19 -20.40 -0.15
C GLY A 181 -2.62 -20.18 1.31
N PRO A 182 -1.77 -20.53 2.29
CA PRO A 182 -2.11 -20.45 3.72
C PRO A 182 -2.42 -19.02 4.20
N SER A 183 -1.92 -18.02 3.47
CA SER A 183 -2.07 -16.60 3.80
C SER A 183 -2.98 -15.86 2.81
N VAL A 184 -3.59 -16.56 1.85
CA VAL A 184 -4.49 -16.01 0.84
C VAL A 184 -5.93 -16.43 1.19
N PRO A 185 -6.82 -15.50 1.59
CA PRO A 185 -8.19 -15.86 1.87
C PRO A 185 -8.96 -16.14 0.57
N ASN A 186 -10.05 -16.89 0.67
CA ASN A 186 -11.02 -16.99 -0.42
C ASN A 186 -11.75 -15.64 -0.58
N VAL A 187 -11.61 -14.98 -1.73
CA VAL A 187 -12.30 -13.72 -2.08
C VAL A 187 -13.34 -13.90 -3.19
N GLN A 188 -13.64 -15.14 -3.57
CA GLN A 188 -14.69 -15.47 -4.53
C GLN A 188 -16.06 -14.91 -4.11
N PRO A 189 -17.02 -14.76 -5.04
CA PRO A 189 -18.40 -14.41 -4.69
C PRO A 189 -18.97 -15.35 -3.62
N LEU A 190 -19.78 -14.81 -2.71
CA LEU A 190 -20.54 -15.63 -1.76
C LEU A 190 -21.76 -16.20 -2.48
N GLY A 191 -21.83 -17.51 -2.67
CA GLY A 191 -23.01 -18.21 -3.22
C GLY A 191 -23.33 -17.84 -4.68
N VAL A 192 -23.32 -18.85 -5.55
CA VAL A 192 -24.29 -18.92 -6.64
C VAL A 192 -25.20 -20.08 -6.27
#